data_AF-A0A1C0VDH2-F1
#
_entry.id   AF-A0A1C0VDH2-F1
#
_cell.length_a   1.000
_cell.length_b   1.000
_cell.length_c   1.000
_cell.angle_alpha   90.00
_cell.angle_beta   90.00
_cell.angle_gamma   90.00
#
_symmetry.space_group_name_H-M   'P 1'
#
loop_
_entity.id
_entity.type
_entity.pdbx_description
1 polymer ?
#
loop_
_entity_poly.entity_id
_entity_poly.type
_entity_poly.pdbx_seq_one_letter_code
_entity_poly.pdbx_strand_id
1 'polypeptide(L)'
;MVKLKQRGWGLVSLVIVGVIGVGGCGQSKNTVSISAGKAGVGYDLISEQLGRSTDRIVSLKLTDDKNSNGSRDNLDRLVQGRVDFALAQLDVSRDLLRSGKVETVAILGHEYLHLLVRADSPFKTLTDINGKRVAIGIQGSGTNFTTTQILTRSGLRVITSAPPLKEGLAKLKAGELDMVAYVGPLGSSSIIQNAITSDPPLRLLEIPPSITNHLAVRFPESYRSSVIPAGTYDPLRPEPPQDLPVLSTGIGLMARGDAPADQVGLMAWSILATARQYASFYPELADGDPAGLLQRGGVYMAPDATETYEKGDPRSAWLRFIEENQVVQEYLLVLGLSSAAGLLVTWLRSRRSRQLVKSSRQALTEIKEVHGNKTKAALAAAQDLAERYRLMFIDGNLSPETYEEIDRPVQLYLQSCQALIEQEDRQTLSETVNLLDDSEALLNMPLSVAVQRLQELEDRYSQMLLSGTIELMTYLQFRQWALAVLQAKSHEPETPAMS
;
A
#
# COMPACT_ATOMS: atom_id res chain seq x y z
N MET A 1 41.09 -5.76 0.29
CA MET A 1 39.71 -5.72 -0.27
C MET A 1 38.89 -6.79 0.46
N VAL A 2 38.42 -6.53 1.67
CA VAL A 2 37.07 -6.02 2.03
C VAL A 2 35.91 -6.96 1.62
N LYS A 3 35.52 -7.80 2.60
CA LYS A 3 34.16 -8.22 3.00
C LYS A 3 33.13 -8.60 1.91
N LEU A 4 32.89 -9.91 1.77
CA LEU A 4 31.54 -10.44 1.55
C LEU A 4 31.01 -11.02 2.87
N LYS A 5 30.25 -10.22 3.63
CA LYS A 5 29.52 -10.65 4.83
C LYS A 5 28.10 -10.07 4.72
N GLN A 6 27.22 -10.77 4.00
CA GLN A 6 25.77 -10.51 3.92
C GLN A 6 25.09 -11.58 3.04
N ARG A 7 25.05 -12.84 3.46
CA ARG A 7 24.27 -13.89 2.79
C ARG A 7 23.64 -14.80 3.83
N GLY A 8 22.42 -14.46 4.23
CA GLY A 8 21.62 -15.26 5.17
C GLY A 8 20.24 -14.67 5.43
N TRP A 9 20.07 -13.36 5.18
CA TRP A 9 18.79 -12.66 5.40
C TRP A 9 18.00 -12.40 4.10
N GLY A 10 18.52 -12.82 2.94
CA GLY A 10 17.92 -12.50 1.64
C GLY A 10 16.87 -13.49 1.13
N LEU A 11 16.79 -14.71 1.69
CA LEU A 11 15.95 -15.78 1.13
C LEU A 11 14.60 -15.98 1.84
N VAL A 12 14.44 -15.48 3.08
CA VAL A 12 13.15 -15.56 3.79
C VAL A 12 12.21 -14.41 3.39
N SER A 13 12.76 -13.26 2.96
CA SER A 13 11.95 -12.13 2.47
C SER A 13 11.37 -12.33 1.07
N LEU A 14 11.83 -13.34 0.31
CA LEU A 14 11.44 -13.54 -1.10
C LEU A 14 10.18 -14.39 -1.28
N VAL A 15 9.72 -15.10 -0.24
CA VAL A 15 8.50 -15.93 -0.30
C VAL A 15 7.24 -15.15 0.14
N ILE A 16 7.38 -14.09 0.95
CA ILE A 16 6.26 -13.23 1.36
C ILE A 16 5.82 -12.26 0.25
N VAL A 17 6.66 -12.01 -0.76
CA VAL A 17 6.36 -11.08 -1.87
C VAL A 17 5.56 -11.74 -3.00
N GLY A 18 5.47 -13.08 -3.04
CA GLY A 18 4.85 -13.82 -4.15
C GLY A 18 3.32 -13.91 -4.15
N VAL A 19 2.63 -13.59 -3.05
CA VAL A 19 1.16 -13.77 -2.92
C VAL A 19 0.38 -12.46 -2.86
N ILE A 20 1.06 -11.31 -2.74
CA ILE A 20 0.42 -9.97 -2.78
C ILE A 20 0.33 -9.43 -4.23
N GLY A 21 0.98 -10.10 -5.18
CA GLY A 21 1.20 -9.61 -6.56
C GLY A 21 0.09 -9.85 -7.59
N VAL A 22 -1.17 -10.09 -7.19
CA VAL A 22 -2.31 -10.12 -8.15
C VAL A 22 -3.31 -8.98 -7.92
N GLY A 23 -3.13 -8.17 -6.89
CA GLY A 23 -3.72 -6.84 -6.85
C GLY A 23 -2.90 -5.91 -7.74
N GLY A 24 -3.13 -5.95 -9.05
CA GLY A 24 -2.65 -4.91 -9.94
C GLY A 24 -3.16 -3.57 -9.42
N CYS A 25 -2.35 -2.86 -8.64
CA CYS A 25 -2.45 -1.43 -8.45
C CYS A 25 -2.15 -0.79 -9.81
N GLY A 26 -3.08 -0.94 -10.75
CA GLY A 26 -3.28 0.07 -11.76
C GLY A 26 -3.46 1.36 -10.99
N GLN A 27 -2.60 2.33 -11.26
CA GLN A 27 -2.70 3.66 -10.69
C GLN A 27 -4.05 4.21 -11.18
N SER A 28 -5.12 4.03 -10.39
CA SER A 28 -6.46 4.49 -10.76
C SER A 28 -6.34 5.97 -11.03
N LYS A 29 -6.85 6.44 -12.17
CA LYS A 29 -6.81 7.87 -12.47
C LYS A 29 -7.49 8.61 -11.33
N ASN A 30 -6.75 9.43 -10.59
CA ASN A 30 -7.30 10.29 -9.53
C ASN A 30 -8.15 11.45 -10.11
N THR A 31 -8.34 11.48 -11.42
CA THR A 31 -9.16 12.47 -12.11
C THR A 31 -10.08 11.75 -13.08
N VAL A 32 -11.37 12.06 -13.00
CA VAL A 32 -12.40 11.64 -13.95
C VAL A 32 -13.13 12.87 -14.48
N SER A 33 -13.73 12.72 -15.64
CA SER A 33 -14.43 13.78 -16.36
C SER A 33 -15.93 13.50 -16.43
N ILE A 34 -16.73 14.55 -16.32
CA ILE A 34 -18.19 14.49 -16.46
C ILE A 34 -18.67 15.50 -17.49
N SER A 35 -19.73 15.16 -18.22
CA SER A 35 -20.49 16.12 -19.03
C SER A 35 -21.86 16.39 -18.40
N ALA A 36 -22.06 17.61 -17.91
CA ALA A 36 -23.32 18.03 -17.28
C ALA A 36 -24.06 19.12 -18.05
N GLY A 37 -23.37 19.93 -18.87
CA GLY A 37 -23.98 21.03 -19.61
C GLY A 37 -23.32 22.36 -19.26
N LYS A 38 -23.95 23.47 -19.64
CA LYS A 38 -23.38 24.82 -19.43
C LYS A 38 -23.34 25.24 -17.96
N ALA A 39 -22.37 26.07 -17.62
CA ALA A 39 -22.23 26.65 -16.29
C ALA A 39 -23.48 27.46 -15.87
N GLY A 40 -23.85 27.33 -14.60
CA GLY A 40 -24.96 28.01 -13.93
C GLY A 40 -26.36 27.55 -14.32
N VAL A 41 -26.51 26.50 -15.14
CA VAL A 41 -27.81 26.03 -15.64
C VAL A 41 -27.91 24.51 -15.69
N GLY A 42 -29.12 23.97 -15.48
CA GLY A 42 -29.40 22.54 -15.61
C GLY A 42 -28.60 21.70 -14.62
N TYR A 43 -27.82 20.74 -15.12
CA TYR A 43 -27.11 19.77 -14.29
C TYR A 43 -25.81 20.28 -13.65
N ASP A 44 -25.45 21.55 -13.86
CA ASP A 44 -24.20 22.13 -13.33
C ASP A 44 -24.07 21.98 -11.81
N LEU A 45 -25.15 22.28 -11.07
CA LEU A 45 -25.18 22.16 -9.61
C LEU A 45 -25.01 20.72 -9.13
N ILE A 46 -25.57 19.75 -9.86
CA ILE A 46 -25.40 18.32 -9.57
C ILE A 46 -23.94 17.92 -9.81
N SER A 47 -23.32 18.39 -10.90
CA SER A 47 -21.90 18.16 -11.20
C SER A 47 -20.97 18.75 -10.14
N GLU A 48 -21.23 19.97 -9.66
CA GLU A 48 -20.47 20.55 -8.55
C GLU A 48 -20.59 19.72 -7.27
N GLN A 49 -21.81 19.27 -6.95
CA GLN A 49 -22.09 18.47 -5.76
C GLN A 49 -21.43 17.09 -5.84
N LEU A 50 -21.41 16.48 -7.02
CA LEU A 50 -20.65 15.26 -7.32
C LEU A 50 -19.15 15.52 -7.10
N GLY A 51 -18.60 16.61 -7.64
CA GLY A 51 -17.19 16.94 -7.49
C GLY A 51 -16.75 17.14 -6.04
N ARG A 52 -17.57 17.78 -5.21
CA ARG A 52 -17.32 17.90 -3.76
C ARG A 52 -17.38 16.54 -3.06
N SER A 53 -18.32 15.68 -3.45
CA SER A 53 -18.51 14.35 -2.87
C SER A 53 -17.34 13.43 -3.20
N THR A 54 -16.92 13.40 -4.46
CA THR A 54 -15.83 12.55 -4.93
C THR A 54 -14.48 12.96 -4.34
N ASP A 55 -14.20 14.27 -4.29
CA ASP A 55 -12.97 14.81 -3.71
C ASP A 55 -12.87 14.48 -2.20
N ARG A 56 -13.96 14.71 -1.46
CA ARG A 56 -13.99 14.53 0.00
C ARG A 56 -13.99 13.06 0.43
N ILE A 57 -14.73 12.19 -0.25
CA ILE A 57 -14.98 10.80 0.22
C ILE A 57 -13.95 9.81 -0.34
N VAL A 58 -13.56 10.00 -1.61
CA VAL A 58 -12.74 9.03 -2.35
C VAL A 58 -11.49 9.64 -2.97
N SER A 59 -11.20 10.93 -2.72
CA SER A 59 -10.04 11.64 -3.27
C SER A 59 -9.96 11.58 -4.80
N LEU A 60 -11.14 11.56 -5.44
CA LEU A 60 -11.29 11.53 -6.89
C LEU A 60 -11.70 12.91 -7.39
N LYS A 61 -10.85 13.54 -8.20
CA LYS A 61 -11.10 14.86 -8.77
C LYS A 61 -12.06 14.74 -9.96
N LEU A 62 -13.19 15.42 -9.89
CA LEU A 62 -14.14 15.51 -11.00
C LEU A 62 -13.91 16.79 -11.81
N THR A 63 -13.79 16.68 -13.12
CA THR A 63 -13.68 17.83 -14.03
C THR A 63 -14.84 17.89 -15.01
N ASP A 64 -15.35 19.08 -15.28
CA ASP A 64 -16.39 19.33 -16.29
C ASP A 64 -16.01 20.57 -17.10
N ASP A 65 -15.95 20.43 -18.42
CA ASP A 65 -15.58 21.52 -19.34
C ASP A 65 -16.75 22.47 -19.65
N LYS A 66 -17.94 22.16 -19.16
CA LYS A 66 -19.18 22.93 -19.29
C LYS A 66 -19.58 23.22 -20.75
N ASN A 67 -19.14 22.37 -21.68
CA ASN A 67 -19.29 22.60 -23.12
C ASN A 67 -20.31 21.65 -23.77
N SER A 68 -21.47 21.48 -23.12
CA SER A 68 -22.55 20.64 -23.62
C SER A 68 -23.89 21.37 -23.61
N ASN A 69 -24.76 21.02 -24.56
CA ASN A 69 -26.14 21.52 -24.65
C ASN A 69 -27.17 20.68 -23.85
N GLY A 70 -26.73 19.64 -23.15
CA GLY A 70 -27.58 18.85 -22.23
C GLY A 70 -27.57 17.35 -22.54
N SER A 71 -28.63 16.66 -22.13
CA SER A 71 -28.70 15.18 -22.06
C SER A 71 -28.21 14.44 -23.31
N ARG A 72 -28.61 14.85 -24.53
CA ARG A 72 -28.22 14.12 -25.76
C ARG A 72 -26.74 14.33 -26.07
N ASP A 73 -26.28 15.57 -25.97
CA ASP A 73 -24.87 15.93 -26.18
C ASP A 73 -23.96 15.31 -25.11
N ASN A 74 -24.40 15.29 -23.84
CA ASN A 74 -23.71 14.60 -22.74
C ASN A 74 -23.50 13.10 -23.05
N LEU A 75 -24.56 12.42 -23.52
CA LEU A 75 -24.50 11.00 -23.88
C LEU A 75 -23.63 10.74 -25.12
N ASP A 76 -23.73 11.58 -26.15
CA ASP A 76 -22.90 11.45 -27.35
C ASP A 76 -21.41 11.62 -27.00
N ARG A 77 -21.08 12.56 -26.09
CA ARG A 77 -19.71 12.76 -25.56
C ARG A 77 -19.23 11.56 -24.72
N LEU A 78 -20.11 10.96 -23.91
CA LEU A 78 -19.81 9.76 -23.11
C LEU A 78 -19.49 8.56 -24.01
N VAL A 79 -20.35 8.27 -24.98
CA VAL A 79 -20.18 7.14 -25.91
C VAL A 79 -18.94 7.30 -26.79
N GLN A 80 -18.56 8.53 -27.12
CA GLN A 80 -17.32 8.84 -27.84
C GLN A 80 -16.05 8.76 -26.98
N GLY A 81 -16.17 8.45 -25.69
CA GLY A 81 -15.03 8.38 -24.77
C GLY A 81 -14.40 9.73 -24.45
N ARG A 82 -15.08 10.85 -24.71
CA ARG A 82 -14.59 12.20 -24.38
C ARG A 82 -14.72 12.55 -22.90
N VAL A 83 -15.67 11.89 -22.23
CA VAL A 83 -15.88 11.99 -20.78
C VAL A 83 -16.07 10.61 -20.18
N ASP A 84 -15.84 10.48 -18.88
CA ASP A 84 -16.00 9.23 -18.13
C ASP A 84 -17.45 9.04 -17.63
N PHE A 85 -18.11 10.14 -17.28
CA PHE A 85 -19.50 10.18 -16.82
C PHE A 85 -20.33 11.22 -17.57
N ALA A 86 -21.65 11.04 -17.58
CA ALA A 86 -22.58 12.02 -18.15
C ALA A 86 -23.88 12.09 -17.36
N LEU A 87 -24.42 13.29 -17.16
CA LEU A 87 -25.78 13.47 -16.64
C LEU A 87 -26.76 13.51 -17.80
N ALA A 88 -27.82 12.71 -17.73
CA ALA A 88 -28.82 12.65 -18.79
C ALA A 88 -30.17 12.19 -18.27
N GLN A 89 -31.23 12.59 -18.96
CA GLN A 89 -32.57 12.05 -18.72
C GLN A 89 -32.66 10.57 -19.13
N LEU A 90 -33.43 9.79 -18.37
CA LEU A 90 -33.68 8.37 -18.65
C LEU A 90 -34.36 8.13 -20.00
N ASP A 91 -35.23 9.03 -20.44
CA ASP A 91 -35.90 8.91 -21.73
C ASP A 91 -34.95 9.11 -22.93
N VAL A 92 -33.97 10.01 -22.80
CA VAL A 92 -32.94 10.24 -23.83
C VAL A 92 -31.93 9.08 -23.90
N SER A 93 -31.62 8.47 -22.76
CA SER A 93 -30.63 7.39 -22.64
C SER A 93 -31.17 5.99 -22.94
N ARG A 94 -32.49 5.82 -22.98
CA ARG A 94 -33.20 4.52 -23.14
C ARG A 94 -32.57 3.58 -24.17
N ASP A 95 -32.33 4.06 -25.39
CA ASP A 95 -31.87 3.20 -26.47
C ASP A 95 -30.39 2.81 -26.28
N LEU A 96 -29.57 3.68 -25.67
CA LEU A 96 -28.19 3.37 -25.32
C LEU A 96 -28.11 2.36 -24.17
N LEU A 97 -28.95 2.54 -23.13
CA LEU A 97 -29.08 1.63 -21.99
C LEU A 97 -29.49 0.22 -22.47
N ARG A 98 -30.53 0.12 -23.31
CA ARG A 98 -30.98 -1.16 -23.88
C ARG A 98 -29.92 -1.86 -24.73
N SER A 99 -29.02 -1.10 -25.35
CA SER A 99 -27.92 -1.64 -26.15
C SER A 99 -26.68 -2.00 -25.33
N GLY A 100 -26.66 -1.71 -24.02
CA GLY A 100 -25.49 -1.91 -23.15
C GLY A 100 -24.32 -0.95 -23.42
N LYS A 101 -24.53 0.10 -24.22
CA LYS A 101 -23.46 1.10 -24.51
C LYS A 101 -23.18 2.00 -23.32
N VAL A 102 -24.21 2.26 -22.52
CA VAL A 102 -24.13 3.02 -21.28
C VAL A 102 -24.89 2.27 -20.21
N GLU A 103 -24.53 2.53 -18.95
CA GLU A 103 -25.16 1.98 -17.76
C GLU A 103 -25.46 3.10 -16.77
N THR A 104 -26.47 2.89 -15.93
CA THR A 104 -26.88 3.86 -14.91
C THR A 104 -26.04 3.66 -13.64
N VAL A 105 -25.33 4.69 -13.20
CA VAL A 105 -24.59 4.70 -11.94
C VAL A 105 -25.53 5.08 -10.79
N ALA A 106 -26.34 6.12 -10.97
CA ALA A 106 -27.26 6.63 -9.95
C ALA A 106 -28.43 7.40 -10.57
N ILE A 107 -29.60 7.36 -9.91
CA ILE A 107 -30.71 8.28 -10.14
C ILE A 107 -30.63 9.41 -9.11
N LEU A 108 -30.42 10.64 -9.59
CA LEU A 108 -30.12 11.82 -8.75
C LEU A 108 -31.31 12.78 -8.60
N GLY A 109 -32.50 12.37 -9.06
CA GLY A 109 -33.73 13.14 -8.94
C GLY A 109 -34.63 12.98 -10.16
N HIS A 110 -35.60 13.89 -10.26
CA HIS A 110 -36.61 13.89 -11.31
C HIS A 110 -36.77 15.27 -11.95
N GLU A 111 -37.00 15.27 -13.26
CA GLU A 111 -37.32 16.47 -14.04
C GLU A 111 -38.73 16.35 -14.59
N TYR A 112 -39.44 17.48 -14.61
CA TYR A 112 -40.86 17.58 -14.91
C TYR A 112 -41.03 18.40 -16.18
N LEU A 113 -41.93 17.99 -17.06
CA LEU A 113 -42.25 18.74 -18.27
C LEU A 113 -43.18 19.91 -17.96
N HIS A 114 -42.69 21.11 -18.24
CA HIS A 114 -43.41 22.37 -18.14
C HIS A 114 -43.76 22.84 -19.55
N LEU A 115 -45.03 23.16 -19.75
CA LEU A 115 -45.55 23.74 -20.99
C LEU A 115 -46.08 25.13 -20.67
N LEU A 116 -45.30 26.16 -20.97
CA LEU A 116 -45.58 27.54 -20.60
C LEU A 116 -46.25 28.29 -21.74
N VAL A 117 -47.36 28.96 -21.45
CA VAL A 117 -48.04 29.90 -22.35
C VAL A 117 -48.29 31.22 -21.64
N ARG A 118 -48.59 32.29 -22.38
CA ARG A 118 -49.06 33.53 -21.74
C ARG A 118 -50.36 33.30 -20.99
N ALA A 119 -50.52 33.89 -19.81
CA ALA A 119 -51.74 33.73 -19.00
C ALA A 119 -52.98 34.21 -19.76
N ASP A 120 -52.86 35.32 -20.49
CA ASP A 120 -53.91 35.94 -21.31
C ASP A 120 -54.13 35.27 -22.68
N SER A 121 -53.35 34.24 -23.01
CA SER A 121 -53.55 33.48 -24.26
C SER A 121 -54.82 32.62 -24.22
N PRO A 122 -55.43 32.33 -25.39
CA PRO A 122 -56.59 31.45 -25.47
C PRO A 122 -56.25 29.95 -25.29
N PHE A 123 -54.97 29.56 -25.19
CA PHE A 123 -54.55 28.16 -25.21
C PHE A 123 -54.80 27.48 -23.85
N LYS A 124 -55.88 26.74 -23.64
CA LYS A 124 -56.20 26.14 -22.34
C LYS A 124 -55.74 24.68 -22.23
N THR A 125 -55.58 24.01 -23.36
CA THR A 125 -55.26 22.59 -23.45
C THR A 125 -54.07 22.35 -24.36
N LEU A 126 -53.46 21.17 -24.25
CA LEU A 126 -52.38 20.74 -25.14
C LEU A 126 -52.83 20.68 -26.62
N THR A 127 -54.11 20.46 -26.91
CA THR A 127 -54.60 20.46 -28.31
C THR A 127 -54.65 21.85 -28.93
N ASP A 128 -54.77 22.90 -28.12
CA ASP A 128 -54.87 24.28 -28.61
C ASP A 128 -53.56 24.80 -29.22
N ILE A 129 -52.43 24.13 -28.93
CA ILE A 129 -51.12 24.48 -29.49
C ILE A 129 -50.88 23.89 -30.89
N ASN A 130 -51.83 23.14 -31.45
CA ASN A 130 -51.73 22.65 -32.81
C ASN A 130 -51.64 23.81 -33.83
N GLY A 131 -50.64 23.75 -34.71
CA GLY A 131 -50.32 24.79 -35.69
C GLY A 131 -49.65 26.04 -35.11
N LYS A 132 -49.27 26.05 -33.82
CA LYS A 132 -48.68 27.22 -33.15
C LYS A 132 -47.15 27.22 -33.15
N ARG A 133 -46.56 28.35 -32.78
CA ARG A 133 -45.10 28.56 -32.68
C ARG A 133 -44.62 28.11 -31.31
N VAL A 134 -43.83 27.04 -31.28
CA VAL A 134 -43.41 26.39 -30.04
C VAL A 134 -41.90 26.39 -29.94
N ALA A 135 -41.36 26.91 -28.83
CA ALA A 135 -39.98 26.64 -28.46
C ALA A 135 -39.90 25.29 -27.76
N ILE A 136 -39.19 24.35 -28.37
CA ILE A 136 -39.03 22.98 -27.86
C ILE A 136 -37.74 22.78 -27.06
N GLY A 137 -36.97 23.86 -26.82
CA GLY A 137 -35.66 23.79 -26.17
C GLY A 137 -34.51 23.57 -27.16
N ILE A 138 -33.29 23.91 -26.72
CA ILE A 138 -32.09 23.91 -27.57
C ILE A 138 -31.79 22.52 -28.13
N GLN A 139 -31.25 22.48 -29.35
CA GLN A 139 -30.83 21.24 -29.97
C GLN A 139 -29.78 20.51 -29.11
N GLY A 140 -29.94 19.19 -28.95
CA GLY A 140 -29.08 18.37 -28.09
C GLY A 140 -29.47 18.38 -26.60
N SER A 141 -30.44 19.19 -26.18
CA SER A 141 -31.02 19.08 -24.83
C SER A 141 -32.04 17.95 -24.76
N GLY A 142 -32.25 17.39 -23.56
CA GLY A 142 -33.34 16.43 -23.40
C GLY A 142 -34.72 17.08 -23.24
N THR A 143 -34.82 18.41 -23.04
CA THR A 143 -36.08 19.14 -23.25
C THR A 143 -36.54 19.00 -24.71
N ASN A 144 -35.63 19.24 -25.66
CA ASN A 144 -35.89 19.07 -27.09
C ASN A 144 -36.37 17.66 -27.42
N PHE A 145 -35.69 16.64 -26.90
CA PHE A 145 -36.10 15.25 -27.06
C PHE A 145 -37.49 14.99 -26.46
N THR A 146 -37.68 15.28 -25.16
CA THR A 146 -38.93 15.00 -24.44
C THR A 146 -40.12 15.68 -25.11
N THR A 147 -40.01 16.97 -25.41
CA THR A 147 -41.09 17.75 -26.04
C THR A 147 -41.41 17.20 -27.43
N THR A 148 -40.40 16.83 -28.22
CA THR A 148 -40.62 16.20 -29.54
C THR A 148 -41.38 14.88 -29.42
N GLN A 149 -41.05 14.05 -28.42
CA GLN A 149 -41.75 12.78 -28.17
C GLN A 149 -43.22 13.02 -27.80
N ILE A 150 -43.49 14.04 -26.97
CA ILE A 150 -44.85 14.40 -26.56
C ILE A 150 -45.67 14.90 -27.74
N LEU A 151 -45.14 15.85 -28.50
CA LEU A 151 -45.84 16.42 -29.66
C LEU A 151 -46.14 15.33 -30.71
N THR A 152 -45.16 14.49 -31.01
CA THR A 152 -45.30 13.38 -31.98
C THR A 152 -46.37 12.39 -31.54
N ARG A 153 -46.34 11.96 -30.27
CA ARG A 153 -47.31 10.97 -29.75
C ARG A 153 -48.70 11.53 -29.53
N SER A 154 -48.80 12.86 -29.37
CA SER A 154 -50.09 13.57 -29.31
C SER A 154 -50.64 13.90 -30.70
N GLY A 155 -49.91 13.60 -31.78
CA GLY A 155 -50.31 13.91 -33.16
C GLY A 155 -50.32 15.42 -33.48
N LEU A 156 -49.64 16.23 -32.68
CA LEU A 156 -49.65 17.69 -32.80
C LEU A 156 -48.59 18.14 -33.80
N ARG A 157 -48.97 19.03 -34.71
CA ARG A 157 -48.07 19.62 -35.70
C ARG A 157 -47.86 21.08 -35.34
N VAL A 158 -46.63 21.45 -35.00
CA VAL A 158 -46.29 22.80 -34.53
C VAL A 158 -45.13 23.38 -35.34
N ILE A 159 -45.01 24.70 -35.33
CA ILE A 159 -43.86 25.41 -35.92
C ILE A 159 -42.79 25.48 -34.82
N THR A 160 -41.81 24.59 -34.89
CA THR A 160 -40.78 24.44 -33.85
C THR A 160 -39.65 25.45 -34.00
N SER A 161 -39.18 25.99 -32.87
CA SER A 161 -37.90 26.68 -32.75
C SER A 161 -37.14 26.17 -31.51
N ALA A 162 -35.83 26.42 -31.45
CA ALA A 162 -34.97 25.90 -30.39
C ALA A 162 -34.09 26.98 -29.72
N PRO A 163 -34.67 28.13 -29.28
CA PRO A 163 -33.88 29.16 -28.61
C PRO A 163 -33.44 28.70 -27.21
N PRO A 164 -32.37 29.29 -26.64
CA PRO A 164 -32.07 29.20 -25.21
C PRO A 164 -33.27 29.59 -24.35
N LEU A 165 -33.45 28.95 -23.20
CA LEU A 165 -34.65 29.12 -22.35
C LEU A 165 -35.00 30.59 -22.06
N LYS A 166 -34.02 31.40 -21.64
CA LYS A 166 -34.24 32.83 -21.34
C LYS A 166 -34.76 33.61 -22.55
N GLU A 167 -34.20 33.34 -23.73
CA GLU A 167 -34.63 33.96 -24.99
C GLU A 167 -36.03 33.48 -25.39
N GLY A 168 -36.30 32.17 -25.28
CA GLY A 168 -37.62 31.60 -25.55
C GLY A 168 -38.71 32.21 -24.66
N LEU A 169 -38.44 32.38 -23.36
CA LEU A 169 -39.37 33.02 -22.43
C LEU A 169 -39.60 34.50 -22.77
N ALA A 170 -38.56 35.23 -23.16
CA ALA A 170 -38.70 36.62 -23.62
C ALA A 170 -39.58 36.72 -24.88
N LYS A 171 -39.34 35.85 -25.87
CA LYS A 171 -40.13 35.76 -27.11
C LYS A 171 -41.57 35.35 -26.85
N LEU A 172 -41.82 34.45 -25.88
CA LEU A 172 -43.17 34.08 -25.45
C LEU A 172 -43.91 35.29 -24.88
N LYS A 173 -43.26 36.08 -24.01
CA LYS A 173 -43.85 37.31 -23.45
C LYS A 173 -44.13 38.37 -24.50
N ALA A 174 -43.23 38.50 -25.49
CA ALA A 174 -43.41 39.38 -26.63
C ALA A 174 -44.51 38.92 -27.62
N GLY A 175 -45.04 37.69 -27.47
CA GLY A 175 -46.00 37.12 -28.42
C GLY A 175 -45.37 36.66 -29.74
N GLU A 176 -44.05 36.52 -29.80
CA GLU A 176 -43.32 35.93 -30.93
C GLU A 176 -43.37 34.39 -30.91
N LEU A 177 -43.59 33.81 -29.74
CA LEU A 177 -43.87 32.40 -29.54
C LEU A 177 -45.20 32.24 -28.82
N ASP A 178 -45.84 31.09 -29.03
CA ASP A 178 -47.14 30.76 -28.45
C ASP A 178 -46.99 29.82 -27.23
N MET A 179 -45.94 28.99 -27.21
CA MET A 179 -45.59 28.12 -26.08
C MET A 179 -44.07 27.94 -25.96
N VAL A 180 -43.58 27.79 -24.73
CA VAL A 180 -42.21 27.36 -24.42
C VAL A 180 -42.27 26.08 -23.60
N ALA A 181 -41.55 25.05 -24.02
CA ALA A 181 -41.37 23.84 -23.24
C ALA A 181 -40.07 23.89 -22.44
N TYR A 182 -40.10 23.31 -21.25
CA TYR A 182 -38.93 23.16 -20.38
C TYR A 182 -39.04 21.85 -19.60
N VAL A 183 -37.95 21.09 -19.51
CA VAL A 183 -37.86 19.93 -18.62
C VAL A 183 -36.82 20.23 -17.56
N GLY A 184 -37.22 20.15 -16.30
CA GLY A 184 -36.33 20.41 -15.18
C GLY A 184 -36.97 20.15 -13.81
N PRO A 185 -36.19 20.22 -12.73
CA PRO A 185 -36.66 19.99 -11.36
C PRO A 185 -37.70 21.04 -10.91
N LEU A 186 -38.57 20.64 -9.97
CA LEU A 186 -39.53 21.56 -9.34
C LEU A 186 -38.81 22.60 -8.46
N GLY A 187 -39.38 23.80 -8.35
CA GLY A 187 -39.01 24.83 -7.35
C GLY A 187 -37.60 25.43 -7.44
N SER A 188 -36.66 24.81 -8.14
CA SER A 188 -35.24 25.21 -8.19
C SER A 188 -34.88 26.08 -9.40
N SER A 189 -35.78 26.21 -10.38
CA SER A 189 -35.58 27.13 -11.50
C SER A 189 -36.16 28.51 -11.18
N SER A 190 -35.34 29.36 -10.54
CA SER A 190 -35.65 30.78 -10.36
C SER A 190 -36.02 31.47 -11.68
N ILE A 191 -35.49 30.97 -12.81
CA ILE A 191 -35.84 31.43 -14.15
C ILE A 191 -37.33 31.18 -14.46
N ILE A 192 -37.83 29.97 -14.20
CA ILE A 192 -39.24 29.63 -14.45
C ILE A 192 -40.14 30.37 -13.47
N GLN A 193 -39.77 30.41 -12.19
CA GLN A 193 -40.50 31.15 -11.17
C GLN A 193 -40.65 32.64 -11.54
N ASN A 194 -39.54 33.30 -11.90
CA ASN A 194 -39.56 34.70 -12.33
C ASN A 194 -40.36 34.89 -13.61
N ALA A 195 -40.27 33.96 -14.57
CA ALA A 195 -40.99 34.07 -15.83
C ALA A 195 -42.51 33.99 -15.62
N ILE A 196 -42.97 33.09 -14.76
CA ILE A 196 -44.38 32.93 -14.38
C ILE A 196 -44.91 34.18 -13.67
N THR A 197 -44.16 34.72 -12.71
CA THR A 197 -44.64 35.79 -11.82
C THR A 197 -44.50 37.20 -12.39
N SER A 198 -43.56 37.42 -13.31
CA SER A 198 -43.31 38.73 -13.92
C SER A 198 -44.32 39.06 -15.03
N ASP A 199 -44.63 40.33 -15.23
CA ASP A 199 -45.54 40.81 -16.28
C ASP A 199 -44.94 40.68 -17.71
N PRO A 200 -45.72 40.30 -18.75
CA PRO A 200 -47.00 39.60 -18.65
C PRO A 200 -46.83 38.21 -17.99
N PRO A 201 -47.75 37.81 -17.10
CA PRO A 201 -47.66 36.54 -16.40
C PRO A 201 -47.79 35.36 -17.37
N LEU A 202 -47.11 34.27 -17.06
CA LEU A 202 -47.21 33.01 -17.77
C LEU A 202 -47.99 32.00 -16.92
N ARG A 203 -48.58 31.01 -17.56
CA ARG A 203 -49.24 29.88 -16.89
C ARG A 203 -48.82 28.55 -17.51
N LEU A 204 -49.00 27.49 -16.75
CA LEU A 204 -48.71 26.13 -17.20
C LEU A 204 -49.92 25.50 -17.90
N LEU A 205 -49.65 24.68 -18.92
CA LEU A 205 -50.62 23.78 -19.52
C LEU A 205 -50.51 22.39 -18.91
N GLU A 206 -51.66 21.80 -18.65
CA GLU A 206 -51.78 20.39 -18.28
C GLU A 206 -51.37 19.50 -19.45
N ILE A 207 -50.74 18.37 -19.12
CA ILE A 207 -50.57 17.26 -20.05
C ILE A 207 -51.66 16.24 -19.73
N PRO A 208 -52.58 15.94 -20.66
CA PRO A 208 -53.70 15.04 -20.40
C PRO A 208 -53.26 13.71 -19.78
N PRO A 209 -53.93 13.21 -18.72
CA PRO A 209 -53.61 11.93 -18.10
C PRO A 209 -53.60 10.75 -19.08
N SER A 210 -54.39 10.81 -20.16
CA SER A 210 -54.36 9.80 -21.23
C SER A 210 -52.98 9.70 -21.90
N ILE A 211 -52.29 10.82 -22.09
CA ILE A 211 -50.95 10.87 -22.66
C ILE A 211 -49.92 10.47 -21.59
N THR A 212 -49.96 11.07 -20.40
CA THR A 212 -48.96 10.77 -19.36
C THR A 212 -49.01 9.30 -18.94
N ASN A 213 -50.20 8.73 -18.74
CA ASN A 213 -50.37 7.33 -18.38
C ASN A 213 -49.95 6.40 -19.52
N HIS A 214 -50.30 6.71 -20.77
CA HIS A 214 -49.86 5.91 -21.92
C HIS A 214 -48.32 5.86 -22.00
N LEU A 215 -47.64 6.98 -21.79
CA LEU A 215 -46.19 7.07 -21.82
C LEU A 215 -45.54 6.32 -20.66
N ALA A 216 -46.05 6.50 -19.45
CA ALA A 216 -45.56 5.83 -18.25
C ALA A 216 -45.77 4.30 -18.32
N VAL A 217 -46.88 3.83 -18.89
CA VAL A 217 -47.15 2.40 -19.07
C VAL A 217 -46.27 1.81 -20.18
N ARG A 218 -46.09 2.53 -21.30
CA ARG A 218 -45.36 2.01 -22.47
C ARG A 218 -43.84 2.13 -22.32
N PHE A 219 -43.36 3.08 -21.55
CA PHE A 219 -41.94 3.35 -21.31
C PHE A 219 -41.68 3.63 -19.82
N PRO A 220 -41.96 2.66 -18.93
CA PRO A 220 -41.84 2.84 -17.47
C PRO A 220 -40.40 3.11 -17.01
N GLU A 221 -39.41 2.75 -17.83
CA GLU A 221 -37.99 3.07 -17.62
C GLU A 221 -37.64 4.53 -17.89
N SER A 222 -38.48 5.23 -18.65
CA SER A 222 -38.21 6.59 -19.15
C SER A 222 -39.11 7.62 -18.48
N TYR A 223 -40.38 7.28 -18.28
CA TYR A 223 -41.40 8.24 -17.90
C TYR A 223 -42.22 7.79 -16.69
N ARG A 224 -42.61 8.76 -15.88
CA ARG A 224 -43.58 8.61 -14.79
C ARG A 224 -44.67 9.64 -14.93
N SER A 225 -45.91 9.24 -14.62
CA SER A 225 -46.98 10.21 -14.40
C SER A 225 -46.69 10.91 -13.08
N SER A 226 -46.80 12.24 -13.07
CA SER A 226 -46.45 13.06 -11.92
C SER A 226 -47.35 14.29 -11.84
N VAL A 227 -47.20 15.07 -10.78
CA VAL A 227 -47.91 16.33 -10.60
C VAL A 227 -46.93 17.46 -10.28
N ILE A 228 -47.26 18.67 -10.73
CA ILE A 228 -46.70 19.91 -10.19
C ILE A 228 -47.70 20.38 -9.12
N PRO A 229 -47.33 20.38 -7.82
CA PRO A 229 -48.23 20.80 -6.76
C PRO A 229 -48.72 22.24 -6.93
N ALA A 230 -49.93 22.52 -6.43
CA ALA A 230 -50.46 23.87 -6.39
C ALA A 230 -49.49 24.85 -5.70
N GLY A 231 -49.32 26.05 -6.26
CA GLY A 231 -48.49 27.10 -5.67
C GLY A 231 -46.98 26.86 -5.71
N THR A 232 -46.50 25.89 -6.50
CA THR A 232 -45.06 25.59 -6.64
C THR A 232 -44.22 26.81 -7.02
N TYR A 233 -44.75 27.74 -7.86
CA TYR A 233 -43.98 28.89 -8.33
C TYR A 233 -44.38 30.23 -7.69
N ASP A 234 -45.64 30.40 -7.29
CA ASP A 234 -46.10 31.57 -6.55
C ASP A 234 -47.06 31.10 -5.45
N PRO A 235 -46.61 31.01 -4.18
CA PRO A 235 -47.47 30.59 -3.09
C PRO A 235 -48.56 31.60 -2.74
N LEU A 236 -48.34 32.89 -3.04
CA LEU A 236 -49.28 33.97 -2.71
C LEU A 236 -50.38 34.10 -3.76
N ARG A 237 -50.06 33.81 -5.02
CA ARG A 237 -50.99 33.66 -6.13
C ARG A 237 -50.78 32.28 -6.74
N PRO A 238 -51.37 31.22 -6.16
CA PRO A 238 -51.07 29.83 -6.50
C PRO A 238 -50.95 29.58 -8.00
N GLU A 239 -49.73 29.34 -8.48
CA GLU A 239 -49.44 28.88 -9.84
C GLU A 239 -48.60 27.58 -9.78
N PRO A 240 -49.12 26.46 -10.32
CA PRO A 240 -50.50 26.31 -10.80
C PRO A 240 -51.52 26.45 -9.65
N PRO A 241 -52.80 26.78 -9.94
CA PRO A 241 -53.83 27.00 -8.90
C PRO A 241 -54.29 25.72 -8.20
N GLN A 242 -54.05 24.57 -8.83
CA GLN A 242 -54.31 23.23 -8.33
C GLN A 242 -53.18 22.31 -8.79
N ASP A 243 -53.09 21.12 -8.20
CA ASP A 243 -52.13 20.11 -8.64
C ASP A 243 -52.32 19.84 -10.14
N LEU A 244 -51.24 20.04 -10.90
CA LEU A 244 -51.26 19.98 -12.35
C LEU A 244 -50.64 18.66 -12.82
N PRO A 245 -51.41 17.76 -13.46
CA PRO A 245 -50.88 16.54 -14.06
C PRO A 245 -49.83 16.84 -15.14
N VAL A 246 -48.67 16.21 -14.99
CA VAL A 246 -47.54 16.34 -15.92
C VAL A 246 -46.82 15.00 -16.09
N LEU A 247 -45.83 15.01 -16.97
CA LEU A 247 -44.88 13.92 -17.14
C LEU A 247 -43.57 14.25 -16.44
N SER A 248 -42.94 13.25 -15.82
CA SER A 248 -41.57 13.36 -15.32
C SER A 248 -40.66 12.26 -15.86
N THR A 249 -39.35 12.52 -15.82
CA THR A 249 -38.27 11.58 -16.15
C THR A 249 -37.17 11.67 -15.09
N GLY A 250 -36.44 10.56 -14.86
CA GLY A 250 -35.31 10.55 -13.93
C GLY A 250 -34.07 11.24 -14.50
N ILE A 251 -33.26 11.83 -13.61
CA ILE A 251 -31.91 12.32 -13.89
C ILE A 251 -30.94 11.18 -13.59
N GLY A 252 -30.41 10.54 -14.61
CA GLY A 252 -29.40 9.49 -14.46
C GLY A 252 -27.99 10.03 -14.59
N LEU A 253 -27.12 9.61 -13.67
CA LEU A 253 -25.67 9.63 -13.87
C LEU A 253 -25.29 8.37 -14.64
N MET A 254 -24.69 8.54 -15.81
CA MET A 254 -24.36 7.48 -16.74
C MET A 254 -22.86 7.25 -16.82
N ALA A 255 -22.47 5.99 -16.98
CA ALA A 255 -21.13 5.58 -17.38
C ALA A 255 -21.22 4.77 -18.68
N ARG A 256 -20.09 4.56 -19.37
CA ARG A 256 -20.06 3.58 -20.48
C ARG A 256 -20.20 2.16 -19.91
N GLY A 257 -20.76 1.24 -20.68
CA GLY A 257 -20.84 -0.17 -20.28
C GLY A 257 -19.48 -0.88 -20.15
N ASP A 258 -18.40 -0.24 -20.63
CA ASP A 258 -17.02 -0.69 -20.49
C ASP A 258 -16.19 0.18 -19.53
N ALA A 259 -16.85 1.01 -18.71
CA ALA A 259 -16.17 1.90 -17.78
C ALA A 259 -15.39 1.08 -16.71
N PRO A 260 -14.25 1.61 -16.22
CA PRO A 260 -13.52 0.94 -15.14
C PRO A 260 -14.36 0.78 -13.87
N ALA A 261 -14.47 -0.47 -13.40
CA ALA A 261 -15.26 -0.87 -12.24
C ALA A 261 -14.93 -0.08 -10.97
N ASP A 262 -13.63 0.17 -10.74
CA ASP A 262 -13.12 0.95 -9.61
C ASP A 262 -13.67 2.39 -9.61
N GLN A 263 -13.68 3.05 -10.78
CA GLN A 263 -14.18 4.42 -10.91
C GLN A 263 -15.70 4.49 -10.71
N VAL A 264 -16.44 3.54 -11.27
CA VAL A 264 -17.90 3.47 -11.13
C VAL A 264 -18.28 3.22 -9.66
N GLY A 265 -17.63 2.25 -9.00
CA GLY A 265 -17.85 1.96 -7.59
C GLY A 265 -17.49 3.14 -6.69
N LEU A 266 -16.33 3.79 -6.90
CA LEU A 266 -15.93 4.95 -6.10
C LEU A 266 -16.88 6.15 -6.30
N MET A 267 -17.36 6.37 -7.53
CA MET A 267 -18.38 7.37 -7.81
C MET A 267 -19.68 7.06 -7.05
N ALA A 268 -20.20 5.85 -7.18
CA ALA A 268 -21.40 5.41 -6.48
C ALA A 268 -21.27 5.53 -4.95
N TRP A 269 -20.10 5.16 -4.40
CA TRP A 269 -19.82 5.27 -2.97
C TRP A 269 -19.80 6.71 -2.50
N SER A 270 -19.18 7.60 -3.29
CA SER A 270 -19.14 9.03 -2.97
C SER A 270 -20.55 9.62 -2.88
N ILE A 271 -21.46 9.20 -3.78
CA ILE A 271 -22.86 9.63 -3.80
C ILE A 271 -23.61 9.04 -2.59
N LEU A 272 -23.45 7.73 -2.33
CA LEU A 272 -24.13 7.06 -1.22
C LEU A 272 -23.74 7.68 0.13
N ALA A 273 -22.43 7.89 0.35
CA ALA A 273 -21.90 8.45 1.59
C ALA A 273 -22.33 9.90 1.83
N THR A 274 -22.67 10.65 0.78
CA THR A 274 -23.15 12.04 0.89
C THR A 274 -24.60 12.20 0.43
N ALA A 275 -25.39 11.12 0.35
CA ALA A 275 -26.67 11.12 -0.37
C ALA A 275 -27.65 12.20 0.08
N ARG A 276 -27.68 12.52 1.39
CA ARG A 276 -28.51 13.59 1.95
C ARG A 276 -28.22 14.98 1.36
N GLN A 277 -26.99 15.22 0.88
CA GLN A 277 -26.60 16.48 0.25
C GLN A 277 -27.25 16.66 -1.14
N TYR A 278 -27.81 15.60 -1.71
CA TYR A 278 -28.58 15.65 -2.96
C TYR A 278 -30.08 15.88 -2.72
N ALA A 279 -30.53 16.07 -1.47
CA ALA A 279 -31.94 16.30 -1.15
C ALA A 279 -32.54 17.56 -1.82
N SER A 280 -31.71 18.54 -2.19
CA SER A 280 -32.16 19.70 -2.99
C SER A 280 -32.65 19.32 -4.39
N PHE A 281 -32.19 18.19 -4.93
CA PHE A 281 -32.54 17.68 -6.26
C PHE A 281 -33.49 16.48 -6.17
N TYR A 282 -33.34 15.69 -5.10
CA TYR A 282 -34.14 14.50 -4.82
C TYR A 282 -34.60 14.50 -3.34
N PRO A 283 -35.67 15.24 -3.01
CA PRO A 283 -36.10 15.50 -1.63
C PRO A 283 -36.22 14.27 -0.72
N GLU A 284 -36.64 13.14 -1.28
CA GLU A 284 -36.78 11.87 -0.57
C GLU A 284 -35.46 11.35 0.03
N LEU A 285 -34.30 11.80 -0.45
CA LEU A 285 -32.99 11.47 0.11
C LEU A 285 -32.72 12.15 1.47
N ALA A 286 -33.55 13.10 1.90
CA ALA A 286 -33.38 13.74 3.21
C ALA A 286 -33.56 12.73 4.36
N ASP A 287 -34.63 11.93 4.28
CA ASP A 287 -35.08 11.05 5.37
C ASP A 287 -35.30 9.59 4.93
N GLY A 288 -35.25 9.30 3.62
CA GLY A 288 -35.45 7.97 3.06
C GLY A 288 -34.20 7.08 3.07
N ASP A 289 -34.36 5.84 2.60
CA ASP A 289 -33.25 4.93 2.34
C ASP A 289 -32.49 5.34 1.06
N PRO A 290 -31.26 5.84 1.16
CA PRO A 290 -30.53 6.34 -0.01
C PRO A 290 -30.17 5.24 -1.01
N ALA A 291 -29.81 4.05 -0.54
CA ALA A 291 -29.38 2.96 -1.43
C ALA A 291 -30.54 2.53 -2.35
N GLY A 292 -31.74 2.37 -1.79
CA GLY A 292 -32.94 2.08 -2.57
C GLY A 292 -33.37 3.24 -3.47
N LEU A 293 -33.27 4.49 -3.02
CA LEU A 293 -33.69 5.67 -3.79
C LEU A 293 -32.78 5.93 -4.99
N LEU A 294 -31.46 5.86 -4.84
CA LEU A 294 -30.49 6.08 -5.92
C LEU A 294 -30.58 5.04 -7.03
N GLN A 295 -31.16 3.87 -6.75
CA GLN A 295 -31.42 2.82 -7.73
C GLN A 295 -32.86 2.87 -8.28
N ARG A 296 -33.76 3.62 -7.64
CA ARG A 296 -35.19 3.57 -7.92
C ARG A 296 -35.50 4.10 -9.32
N GLY A 297 -35.95 3.20 -10.19
CA GLY A 297 -36.27 3.54 -11.58
C GLY A 297 -35.05 3.62 -12.49
N GLY A 298 -33.85 3.35 -11.99
CA GLY A 298 -32.69 3.06 -12.82
C GLY A 298 -32.91 1.71 -13.50
N VAL A 299 -32.85 1.70 -14.83
CA VAL A 299 -32.87 0.47 -15.62
C VAL A 299 -31.47 0.28 -16.17
N TYR A 300 -30.96 -0.96 -16.11
CA TYR A 300 -29.56 -1.29 -16.42
C TYR A 300 -28.58 -0.51 -15.53
N MET A 301 -28.69 -0.75 -14.21
CA MET A 301 -27.71 -0.23 -13.24
C MET A 301 -26.35 -0.86 -13.52
N ALA A 302 -25.28 -0.08 -13.40
CA ALA A 302 -23.93 -0.59 -13.49
C ALA A 302 -23.68 -1.61 -12.36
N PRO A 303 -23.09 -2.78 -12.65
CA PRO A 303 -22.87 -3.82 -11.63
C PRO A 303 -22.08 -3.31 -10.42
N ASP A 304 -21.02 -2.53 -10.66
CA ASP A 304 -20.14 -2.01 -9.59
C ASP A 304 -20.83 -0.94 -8.72
N ALA A 305 -21.76 -0.18 -9.31
CA ALA A 305 -22.59 0.75 -8.56
C ALA A 305 -23.58 -0.02 -7.66
N THR A 306 -24.21 -1.06 -8.21
CA THR A 306 -25.13 -1.94 -7.48
C THR A 306 -24.43 -2.61 -6.29
N GLU A 307 -23.25 -3.22 -6.53
CA GLU A 307 -22.45 -3.80 -5.46
C GLU A 307 -22.09 -2.76 -4.40
N THR A 308 -21.76 -1.53 -4.81
CA THR A 308 -21.47 -0.45 -3.84
C THR A 308 -22.69 -0.09 -2.99
N TYR A 309 -23.89 -0.05 -3.56
CA TYR A 309 -25.12 0.24 -2.82
C TYR A 309 -25.52 -0.88 -1.86
N GLU A 310 -25.25 -2.13 -2.20
CA GLU A 310 -25.54 -3.29 -1.34
C GLU A 310 -24.49 -3.44 -0.22
N LYS A 311 -23.24 -3.17 -0.57
CA LYS A 311 -22.09 -3.75 0.12
C LYS A 311 -21.17 -2.65 0.70
N GLY A 312 -21.33 -1.39 0.32
CA GLY A 312 -20.61 -0.23 0.86
C GLY A 312 -19.31 0.10 0.11
N ASP A 313 -18.34 0.72 0.80
CA ASP A 313 -17.09 1.21 0.19
C ASP A 313 -16.36 0.10 -0.60
N PRO A 314 -16.17 0.24 -1.93
CA PRO A 314 -15.51 -0.78 -2.74
C PRO A 314 -14.06 -1.05 -2.30
N ARG A 315 -13.39 -0.08 -1.67
CA ARG A 315 -12.01 -0.23 -1.15
C ARG A 315 -11.93 -1.20 0.03
N SER A 316 -13.05 -1.46 0.70
CA SER A 316 -13.14 -2.44 1.79
C SER A 316 -13.30 -3.89 1.29
N ALA A 317 -13.35 -4.13 -0.03
CA ALA A 317 -13.50 -5.47 -0.60
C ALA A 317 -12.44 -6.46 -0.09
N TRP A 318 -11.18 -6.04 0.08
CA TRP A 318 -10.13 -6.93 0.60
C TRP A 318 -10.33 -7.26 2.10
N LEU A 319 -10.85 -6.32 2.90
CA LEU A 319 -11.19 -6.56 4.31
C LEU A 319 -12.31 -7.58 4.39
N ARG A 320 -13.38 -7.37 3.62
CA ARG A 320 -14.52 -8.32 3.53
C ARG A 320 -14.06 -9.69 3.06
N PHE A 321 -13.17 -9.75 2.07
CA PHE A 321 -12.57 -11.02 1.64
C PHE A 321 -11.86 -11.73 2.78
N ILE A 322 -11.04 -11.02 3.57
CA ILE A 322 -10.38 -11.63 4.74
C ILE A 322 -11.39 -12.05 5.80
N GLU A 323 -12.38 -11.20 6.12
CA GLU A 323 -13.43 -11.46 7.11
C GLU A 323 -14.27 -12.70 6.74
N GLU A 324 -14.64 -12.86 5.48
CA GLU A 324 -15.43 -13.99 4.98
C GLU A 324 -14.61 -15.28 4.80
N ASN A 325 -13.29 -15.19 4.66
CA ASN A 325 -12.41 -16.35 4.42
C ASN A 325 -11.61 -16.72 5.66
N GLN A 326 -12.21 -17.46 6.58
CA GLN A 326 -11.58 -17.94 7.83
C GLN A 326 -10.25 -18.67 7.58
N VAL A 327 -10.16 -19.48 6.52
CA VAL A 327 -8.93 -20.22 6.15
C VAL A 327 -7.76 -19.26 5.91
N VAL A 328 -7.98 -18.14 5.23
CA VAL A 328 -6.93 -17.13 4.97
C VAL A 328 -6.45 -16.51 6.29
N GLN A 329 -7.37 -16.23 7.21
CA GLN A 329 -7.03 -15.70 8.53
C GLN A 329 -6.13 -16.68 9.31
N GLU A 330 -6.49 -17.97 9.31
CA GLU A 330 -5.71 -19.02 9.97
C GLU A 330 -4.31 -19.11 9.38
N TYR A 331 -4.16 -19.12 8.06
CA TYR A 331 -2.86 -19.14 7.40
C TYR A 331 -2.00 -17.92 7.73
N LEU A 332 -2.58 -16.70 7.70
CA LEU A 332 -1.85 -15.48 8.06
C LEU A 332 -1.38 -15.52 9.52
N LEU A 333 -2.19 -16.05 10.42
CA LEU A 333 -1.87 -16.17 11.84
C LEU A 333 -0.74 -17.19 12.06
N VAL A 334 -0.81 -18.38 11.45
CA VAL A 334 0.27 -19.38 11.50
C VAL A 334 1.56 -18.84 10.90
N LEU A 335 1.49 -18.14 9.76
CA LEU A 335 2.65 -17.55 9.11
C LEU A 335 3.29 -16.45 9.96
N GLY A 336 2.47 -15.60 10.59
CA GLY A 336 2.93 -14.57 11.52
C GLY A 336 3.61 -15.17 12.77
N LEU A 337 2.98 -16.15 13.42
CA LEU A 337 3.52 -16.81 14.61
C LEU A 337 4.80 -17.58 14.33
N SER A 338 4.85 -18.34 13.23
CA SER A 338 6.05 -19.12 12.84
C SER A 338 7.23 -18.20 12.50
N SER A 339 6.98 -17.09 11.79
CA SER A 339 7.99 -16.08 11.49
C SER A 339 8.52 -15.39 12.75
N ALA A 340 7.61 -14.99 13.66
CA ALA A 340 7.98 -14.37 14.93
C ALA A 340 8.77 -15.33 15.82
N ALA A 341 8.37 -16.60 15.91
CA ALA A 341 9.11 -17.64 16.63
C ALA A 341 10.51 -17.84 16.02
N GLY A 342 10.63 -17.88 14.70
CA GLY A 342 11.93 -17.98 14.00
C GLY A 342 12.84 -16.78 14.29
N LEU A 343 12.31 -15.56 14.24
CA LEU A 343 13.04 -14.35 14.60
C LEU A 343 13.47 -14.34 16.07
N LEU A 344 12.61 -14.80 16.97
CA LEU A 344 12.94 -14.92 18.39
C LEU A 344 14.06 -15.94 18.63
N VAL A 345 13.99 -17.12 18.00
CA VAL A 345 15.01 -18.17 18.11
C VAL A 345 16.35 -17.67 17.57
N THR A 346 16.36 -17.02 16.40
CA THR A 346 17.59 -16.46 15.81
C THR A 346 18.17 -15.33 16.66
N TRP A 347 17.32 -14.48 17.24
CA TRP A 347 17.74 -13.45 18.19
C TRP A 347 18.36 -14.04 19.46
N LEU A 348 17.71 -15.05 20.07
CA LEU A 348 18.21 -15.76 21.24
C LEU A 348 19.56 -16.44 20.97
N ARG A 349 19.68 -17.14 19.82
CA ARG A 349 20.94 -17.76 19.38
C ARG A 349 22.05 -16.73 19.21
N SER A 350 21.75 -15.61 18.57
CA SER A 350 22.72 -14.52 18.37
C SER A 350 23.18 -13.90 19.69
N ARG A 351 22.26 -13.71 20.65
CA ARG A 351 22.58 -13.19 21.97
C ARG A 351 23.48 -14.15 22.76
N ARG A 352 23.17 -15.46 22.75
CA ARG A 352 24.00 -16.50 23.37
C ARG A 352 25.39 -16.58 22.73
N SER A 353 25.48 -16.59 21.40
CA SER A 353 26.76 -16.59 20.67
C SER A 353 27.65 -15.42 21.08
N ARG A 354 27.11 -14.19 21.12
CA ARG A 354 27.88 -13.00 21.57
C ARG A 354 28.35 -13.11 23.02
N GLN A 355 27.53 -13.65 23.91
CA GLN A 355 27.92 -13.89 25.30
C GLN A 355 29.04 -14.92 25.41
N LEU A 356 28.97 -16.02 24.63
CA LEU A 356 30.00 -17.06 24.59
C LEU A 356 31.33 -16.54 24.03
N VAL A 357 31.31 -15.73 22.96
CA VAL A 357 32.52 -15.08 22.44
C VAL A 357 33.14 -14.18 23.52
N LYS A 358 32.32 -13.41 24.25
CA LYS A 358 32.81 -12.54 25.33
C LYS A 358 33.40 -13.35 26.48
N SER A 359 32.71 -14.38 26.97
CA SER A 359 33.21 -15.23 28.07
C SER A 359 34.46 -16.00 27.66
N SER A 360 34.57 -16.44 26.41
CA SER A 360 35.78 -17.09 25.90
C SER A 360 36.98 -16.17 25.91
N ARG A 361 36.80 -14.91 25.49
CA ARG A 361 37.88 -13.92 25.55
C ARG A 361 38.32 -13.67 27.00
N GLN A 362 37.37 -13.59 27.93
CA GLN A 362 37.66 -13.43 29.36
C GLN A 362 38.42 -14.63 29.92
N ALA A 363 37.96 -15.87 29.67
CA ALA A 363 38.64 -17.08 30.10
C ALA A 363 40.08 -17.18 29.56
N LEU A 364 40.28 -16.79 28.29
CA LEU A 364 41.62 -16.76 27.70
C LEU A 364 42.52 -15.69 28.36
N THR A 365 41.97 -14.54 28.74
CA THR A 365 42.71 -13.51 29.50
C THR A 365 43.06 -14.00 30.91
N GLU A 366 42.14 -14.65 31.60
CA GLU A 366 42.38 -15.23 32.94
C GLU A 366 43.48 -16.30 32.90
N ILE A 367 43.45 -17.19 31.91
CA ILE A 367 44.51 -18.20 31.73
C ILE A 367 45.87 -17.52 31.57
N LYS A 368 45.94 -16.44 30.79
CA LYS A 368 47.16 -15.64 30.59
C LYS A 368 47.66 -14.98 31.87
N GLU A 369 46.77 -14.41 32.66
CA GLU A 369 47.12 -13.73 33.91
C GLU A 369 47.57 -14.70 35.01
N VAL A 370 46.88 -15.84 35.16
CA VAL A 370 47.14 -16.80 36.24
C VAL A 370 48.43 -17.61 36.00
N HIS A 371 48.76 -17.92 34.74
CA HIS A 371 49.84 -18.86 34.42
C HIS A 371 51.11 -18.20 33.86
N GLY A 372 51.31 -16.89 34.07
CA GLY A 372 52.36 -16.07 33.44
C GLY A 372 53.76 -16.69 33.37
N ASN A 373 54.23 -17.36 34.43
CA ASN A 373 55.55 -18.02 34.47
C ASN A 373 55.48 -19.57 34.44
N LYS A 374 54.32 -20.18 34.16
CA LYS A 374 54.11 -21.64 34.17
C LYS A 374 53.57 -22.13 32.84
N THR A 375 54.43 -22.17 31.83
CA THR A 375 54.11 -22.40 30.42
C THR A 375 53.38 -23.73 30.16
N LYS A 376 53.77 -24.82 30.86
CA LYS A 376 53.12 -26.15 30.74
C LYS A 376 51.70 -26.20 31.30
N ALA A 377 51.41 -25.49 32.39
CA ALA A 377 50.07 -25.44 32.98
C ALA A 377 49.12 -24.54 32.17
N ALA A 378 49.62 -23.44 31.61
CA ALA A 378 48.89 -22.60 30.67
C ALA A 378 48.43 -23.38 29.43
N LEU A 379 49.31 -24.22 28.88
CA LEU A 379 49.02 -25.06 27.72
C LEU A 379 47.86 -26.03 28.01
N ALA A 380 47.90 -26.75 29.13
CA ALA A 380 46.86 -27.70 29.51
C ALA A 380 45.49 -27.01 29.71
N ALA A 381 45.46 -25.84 30.37
CA ALA A 381 44.23 -25.08 30.57
C ALA A 381 43.63 -24.56 29.25
N ALA A 382 44.48 -24.12 28.31
CA ALA A 382 44.04 -23.70 26.98
C ALA A 382 43.57 -24.88 26.11
N GLN A 383 44.14 -26.07 26.29
CA GLN A 383 43.69 -27.30 25.62
C GLN A 383 42.31 -27.73 26.11
N ASP A 384 42.06 -27.73 27.43
CA ASP A 384 40.72 -28.00 28.00
C ASP A 384 39.68 -27.02 27.45
N LEU A 385 40.05 -25.74 27.38
CA LEU A 385 39.17 -24.69 26.84
C LEU A 385 38.84 -24.94 25.36
N ALA A 386 39.84 -25.30 24.54
CA ALA A 386 39.64 -25.63 23.13
C ALA A 386 38.77 -26.87 22.93
N GLU A 387 39.01 -27.92 23.73
CA GLU A 387 38.23 -29.16 23.68
C GLU A 387 36.76 -28.92 24.07
N ARG A 388 36.52 -28.13 25.11
CA ARG A 388 35.17 -27.74 25.52
C ARG A 388 34.40 -27.05 24.40
N TYR A 389 35.01 -26.09 23.72
CA TYR A 389 34.35 -25.41 22.60
C TYR A 389 34.19 -26.31 21.37
N ARG A 390 35.12 -27.23 21.13
CA ARG A 390 34.99 -28.24 20.07
C ARG A 390 33.81 -29.17 20.32
N LEU A 391 33.62 -29.64 21.56
CA LEU A 391 32.45 -30.45 21.94
C LEU A 391 31.15 -29.67 21.76
N MET A 392 31.09 -28.41 22.21
CA MET A 392 29.93 -27.55 21.99
C MET A 392 29.61 -27.32 20.51
N PHE A 393 30.62 -27.30 19.63
CA PHE A 393 30.43 -27.21 18.19
C PHE A 393 29.87 -28.52 17.60
N ILE A 394 30.42 -29.68 18.01
CA ILE A 394 29.94 -31.01 17.59
C ILE A 394 28.48 -31.23 18.02
N ASP A 395 28.12 -30.80 19.23
CA ASP A 395 26.74 -30.87 19.74
C ASP A 395 25.77 -29.89 19.04
N GLY A 396 26.25 -29.09 18.10
CA GLY A 396 25.44 -28.10 17.36
C GLY A 396 25.06 -26.86 18.17
N ASN A 397 25.67 -26.67 19.35
CA ASN A 397 25.42 -25.51 20.22
C ASN A 397 26.18 -24.24 19.76
N LEU A 398 27.16 -24.38 18.87
CA LEU A 398 27.89 -23.27 18.23
C LEU A 398 27.69 -23.28 16.72
N SER A 399 27.52 -22.10 16.11
CA SER A 399 27.59 -21.98 14.65
C SER A 399 29.05 -22.08 14.19
N PRO A 400 29.33 -22.53 12.94
CA PRO A 400 30.69 -22.58 12.41
C PRO A 400 31.43 -21.24 12.53
N GLU A 401 30.73 -20.14 12.25
CA GLU A 401 31.25 -18.77 12.36
C GLU A 401 31.61 -18.40 13.80
N THR A 402 30.77 -18.77 14.78
CA THR A 402 31.03 -18.47 16.20
C THR A 402 32.17 -19.33 16.71
N TYR A 403 32.23 -20.60 16.30
CA TYR A 403 33.31 -21.51 16.66
C TYR A 403 34.65 -20.99 16.12
N GLU A 404 34.72 -20.58 14.86
CA GLU A 404 35.93 -20.01 14.28
C GLU A 404 36.38 -18.71 14.99
N GLU A 405 35.43 -17.85 15.39
CA GLU A 405 35.73 -16.61 16.14
C GLU A 405 36.30 -16.89 17.54
N ILE A 406 35.91 -18.01 18.17
CA ILE A 406 36.38 -18.46 19.48
C ILE A 406 37.70 -19.25 19.37
N ASP A 407 37.76 -20.20 18.46
CA ASP A 407 38.87 -21.17 18.34
C ASP A 407 40.15 -20.48 17.86
N ARG A 408 40.06 -19.55 16.90
CA ARG A 408 41.24 -18.89 16.34
C ARG A 408 42.15 -18.21 17.40
N PRO A 409 41.64 -17.37 18.32
CA PRO A 409 42.44 -16.83 19.42
C PRO A 409 43.03 -17.90 20.35
N VAL A 410 42.29 -18.98 20.62
CA VAL A 410 42.74 -20.08 21.49
C VAL A 410 43.88 -20.85 20.82
N GLN A 411 43.77 -21.19 19.53
CA GLN A 411 44.83 -21.86 18.77
C GLN A 411 46.10 -21.03 18.68
N LEU A 412 45.98 -19.72 18.43
CA LEU A 412 47.13 -18.80 18.43
C LEU A 412 47.84 -18.78 19.79
N TYR A 413 47.07 -18.84 20.88
CA TYR A 413 47.64 -18.91 22.22
C TYR A 413 48.33 -20.25 22.48
N LEU A 414 47.71 -21.38 22.09
CA LEU A 414 48.32 -22.72 22.18
C LEU A 414 49.67 -22.78 21.43
N GLN A 415 49.72 -22.27 20.21
CA GLN A 415 50.95 -22.20 19.42
C GLN A 415 52.02 -21.35 20.11
N SER A 416 51.62 -20.21 20.71
CA SER A 416 52.55 -19.36 21.46
C SER A 416 53.11 -20.09 22.69
N CYS A 417 52.29 -20.81 23.44
CA CYS A 417 52.73 -21.61 24.58
C CYS A 417 53.68 -22.75 24.15
N GLN A 418 53.40 -23.43 23.03
CA GLN A 418 54.27 -24.49 22.51
C GLN A 418 55.64 -23.93 22.09
N ALA A 419 55.66 -22.80 21.39
CA ALA A 419 56.91 -22.15 20.98
C ALA A 419 57.77 -21.73 22.18
N LEU A 420 57.15 -21.24 23.25
CA LEU A 420 57.86 -20.91 24.49
C LEU A 420 58.44 -22.15 25.18
N ILE A 421 57.70 -23.26 25.24
CA ILE A 421 58.21 -24.53 25.78
C ILE A 421 59.38 -25.06 24.95
N GLU A 422 59.28 -25.03 23.61
CA GLU A 422 60.38 -25.44 22.74
C GLU A 422 61.62 -24.57 22.91
N GLN A 423 61.45 -23.26 23.20
CA GLN A 423 62.55 -22.36 23.48
C GLN A 423 63.22 -22.69 24.83
N GLU A 424 62.43 -22.94 25.89
CA GLU A 424 62.92 -23.40 27.19
C GLU A 424 63.71 -24.72 27.03
N ASP A 425 63.14 -25.71 26.35
CA ASP A 425 63.77 -27.02 26.16
C ASP A 425 65.06 -26.92 25.33
N ARG A 426 65.12 -26.03 24.31
CA ARG A 426 66.34 -25.78 23.52
C ARG A 426 67.44 -25.10 24.34
N GLN A 427 67.10 -24.18 25.24
CA GLN A 427 68.08 -23.58 26.15
C GLN A 427 68.67 -24.65 27.05
N THR A 428 67.84 -25.49 27.66
CA THR A 428 68.30 -26.61 28.50
C THR A 428 69.18 -27.60 27.73
N LEU A 429 68.82 -27.94 26.48
CA LEU A 429 69.64 -28.80 25.62
C LEU A 429 70.98 -28.17 25.25
N SER A 430 70.99 -26.89 24.87
CA SER A 430 72.24 -26.17 24.55
C SER A 430 73.17 -26.09 25.77
N GLU A 431 72.60 -25.90 26.96
CA GLU A 431 73.35 -25.90 28.22
C GLU A 431 73.91 -27.30 28.55
N THR A 432 73.16 -28.35 28.26
CA THR A 432 73.60 -29.75 28.44
C THR A 432 74.69 -30.15 27.42
N VAL A 433 74.63 -29.64 26.19
CA VAL A 433 75.68 -29.87 25.18
C VAL A 433 76.95 -29.10 25.52
N ASN A 434 76.85 -27.85 26.00
CA ASN A 434 78.03 -27.11 26.48
C ASN A 434 78.71 -27.86 27.64
N LEU A 435 77.95 -28.50 28.54
CA LEU A 435 78.47 -29.38 29.58
C LEU A 435 79.26 -30.59 29.01
N LEU A 436 78.79 -31.16 27.90
CA LEU A 436 79.45 -32.29 27.23
C LEU A 436 80.69 -31.87 26.44
N ASP A 437 80.67 -30.73 25.75
CA ASP A 437 81.83 -30.20 25.02
C ASP A 437 82.95 -29.80 26.00
N ASP A 438 82.58 -29.14 27.12
CA ASP A 438 83.52 -28.86 28.21
C ASP A 438 84.11 -30.16 28.78
N SER A 439 83.36 -31.26 28.74
CA SER A 439 83.82 -32.56 29.24
C SER A 439 84.87 -33.24 28.38
N GLU A 440 84.70 -33.19 27.07
CA GLU A 440 85.61 -33.79 26.10
C GLU A 440 86.92 -32.99 26.03
N ALA A 441 86.83 -31.67 26.13
CA ALA A 441 88.00 -30.78 26.20
C ALA A 441 88.89 -31.08 27.42
N LEU A 442 88.29 -31.38 28.58
CA LEU A 442 89.02 -31.66 29.82
C LEU A 442 89.71 -33.03 29.83
N LEU A 443 89.14 -34.04 29.16
CA LEU A 443 89.75 -35.38 29.06
C LEU A 443 91.07 -35.36 28.28
N ASN A 444 91.21 -34.46 27.30
CA ASN A 444 92.37 -34.38 26.41
C ASN A 444 93.52 -33.48 26.91
N MET A 445 93.39 -32.90 28.11
CA MET A 445 94.40 -32.01 28.71
C MET A 445 95.27 -32.71 29.77
N PRO A 446 96.51 -32.25 30.02
CA PRO A 446 97.32 -32.71 31.14
C PRO A 446 96.63 -32.45 32.49
N LEU A 447 96.79 -33.36 33.46
CA LEU A 447 96.06 -33.34 34.74
C LEU A 447 96.17 -32.00 35.50
N SER A 448 97.33 -31.35 35.49
CA SER A 448 97.55 -30.06 36.17
C SER A 448 96.72 -28.91 35.57
N VAL A 449 96.54 -28.91 34.24
CA VAL A 449 95.74 -27.90 33.52
C VAL A 449 94.24 -28.21 33.62
N ALA A 450 93.89 -29.49 33.59
CA ALA A 450 92.50 -29.93 33.73
C ALA A 450 91.88 -29.53 35.08
N VAL A 451 92.63 -29.66 36.18
CA VAL A 451 92.15 -29.26 37.53
C VAL A 451 91.87 -27.76 37.62
N GLN A 452 92.76 -26.92 37.06
CA GLN A 452 92.58 -25.47 37.08
C GLN A 452 91.37 -25.04 36.24
N ARG A 453 91.17 -25.66 35.08
CA ARG A 453 90.02 -25.39 34.22
C ARG A 453 88.70 -25.90 34.81
N LEU A 454 88.73 -26.97 35.59
CA LEU A 454 87.58 -27.47 36.35
C LEU A 454 87.11 -26.48 37.42
N GLN A 455 88.05 -25.80 38.10
CA GLN A 455 87.71 -24.75 39.06
C GLN A 455 87.06 -23.53 38.38
N GLU A 456 87.58 -23.11 37.22
CA GLU A 456 86.97 -22.03 36.43
C GLU A 456 85.55 -22.38 35.95
N LEU A 457 85.34 -23.62 35.51
CA LEU A 457 84.01 -24.09 35.13
C LEU A 457 83.08 -24.18 36.34
N GLU A 458 83.56 -24.65 37.49
CA GLU A 458 82.76 -24.69 38.71
C GLU A 458 82.28 -23.30 39.14
N ASP A 459 83.16 -22.30 39.11
CA ASP A 459 82.81 -20.91 39.41
C ASP A 459 81.81 -20.36 38.38
N ARG A 460 81.99 -20.68 37.10
CA ARG A 460 81.08 -20.25 36.02
C ARG A 460 79.69 -20.88 36.18
N TYR A 461 79.59 -22.20 36.36
CA TYR A 461 78.31 -22.88 36.55
C TYR A 461 77.65 -22.48 37.88
N SER A 462 78.43 -22.16 38.92
CA SER A 462 77.90 -21.63 40.18
C SER A 462 77.32 -20.22 40.00
N GLN A 463 78.00 -19.35 39.26
CA GLN A 463 77.46 -18.02 38.91
C GLN A 463 76.20 -18.12 38.03
N MET A 464 76.18 -19.05 37.07
CA MET A 464 75.01 -19.29 36.22
C MET A 464 73.82 -19.82 37.03
N LEU A 465 74.07 -20.61 38.09
CA LEU A 465 73.02 -21.03 39.03
C LEU A 465 72.49 -19.83 39.83
N LEU A 466 73.39 -18.96 40.31
CA LEU A 466 73.02 -17.77 41.09
C LEU A 466 72.29 -16.71 40.25
N SER A 467 72.57 -16.61 38.95
CA SER A 467 71.82 -15.75 38.02
C SER A 467 70.51 -16.37 37.53
N GLY A 468 70.18 -17.59 37.97
CA GLY A 468 68.99 -18.33 37.55
C GLY A 468 69.03 -18.77 36.09
N THR A 469 70.21 -18.80 35.48
CA THR A 469 70.42 -19.19 34.09
C THR A 469 70.44 -20.71 33.93
N ILE A 470 70.76 -21.47 34.98
CA ILE A 470 70.65 -22.94 34.99
C ILE A 470 69.85 -23.41 36.20
N GLU A 471 69.21 -24.59 36.07
CA GLU A 471 68.52 -25.24 37.19
C GLU A 471 69.50 -25.90 38.17
N LEU A 472 69.08 -26.01 39.44
CA LEU A 472 69.85 -26.66 40.50
C LEU A 472 70.25 -28.11 40.13
N MET A 473 69.36 -28.85 39.45
CA MET A 473 69.64 -30.22 39.02
C MET A 473 70.76 -30.28 37.98
N THR A 474 70.79 -29.35 37.04
CA THR A 474 71.86 -29.24 36.03
C THR A 474 73.21 -28.92 36.68
N TYR A 475 73.21 -28.04 37.69
CA TYR A 475 74.41 -27.76 38.49
C TYR A 475 74.89 -28.99 39.29
N LEU A 476 73.98 -29.75 39.89
CA LEU A 476 74.32 -30.97 40.62
C LEU A 476 74.86 -32.07 39.70
N GLN A 477 74.32 -32.21 38.49
CA GLN A 477 74.84 -33.12 37.47
C GLN A 477 76.26 -32.73 37.05
N PHE A 478 76.52 -31.43 36.82
CA PHE A 478 77.87 -30.93 36.59
C PHE A 478 78.81 -31.29 37.75
N ARG A 479 78.40 -31.11 39.01
CA ARG A 479 79.23 -31.43 40.19
C ARG A 479 79.56 -32.92 40.31
N GLN A 480 78.59 -33.79 40.06
CA GLN A 480 78.81 -35.24 40.05
C GLN A 480 79.74 -35.66 38.91
N TRP A 481 79.56 -35.06 37.74
CA TRP A 481 80.40 -35.30 36.58
C TRP A 481 81.84 -34.82 36.81
N ALA A 482 82.03 -33.61 37.36
CA ALA A 482 83.32 -33.04 37.73
C ALA A 482 84.12 -33.98 38.65
N LEU A 483 83.45 -34.57 39.63
CA LEU A 483 84.03 -35.58 40.52
C LEU A 483 84.43 -36.85 39.77
N ALA A 484 83.60 -37.32 38.84
CA ALA A 484 83.90 -38.52 38.04
C ALA A 484 85.11 -38.33 37.10
N VAL A 485 85.29 -37.15 36.51
CA VAL A 485 86.46 -36.84 35.66
C VAL A 485 87.75 -36.77 36.47
N LEU A 486 87.71 -36.16 37.66
CA LEU A 486 88.84 -36.17 38.59
C LEU A 486 89.22 -37.60 39.02
N GLN A 487 88.24 -38.46 39.27
CA GLN A 487 88.46 -39.87 39.57
C GLN A 487 89.06 -40.63 38.39
N ALA A 488 88.51 -40.46 37.18
CA ALA A 488 88.98 -41.14 35.97
C ALA A 488 90.44 -40.81 35.64
N LYS A 489 90.87 -39.54 35.73
CA LYS A 489 92.27 -39.16 35.48
C LYS A 489 93.23 -39.50 36.64
N SER A 490 92.74 -39.69 37.87
CA SER A 490 93.57 -40.14 38.99
C SER A 490 94.03 -41.61 38.88
N HIS A 491 93.48 -42.37 37.93
CA HIS A 491 93.71 -43.81 37.74
C HIS A 491 94.46 -44.16 36.43
N GLU A 492 95.00 -43.18 35.70
CA GLU A 492 95.91 -43.44 34.57
C GLU A 492 97.28 -43.95 35.08
N PRO A 493 97.75 -45.15 34.69
CA PRO A 493 99.06 -45.65 35.10
C PRO A 493 100.19 -44.95 34.33
N GLU A 494 101.21 -44.47 35.05
CA GLU A 494 102.49 -44.04 34.46
C GLU A 494 103.14 -45.22 33.70
N THR A 495 103.20 -45.15 32.37
CA THR A 495 104.09 -45.99 31.55
C THR A 495 105.45 -45.31 31.35
N PRO A 496 106.59 -45.98 31.63
CA PRO A 496 107.93 -45.41 31.45
C PRO A 496 108.48 -45.55 30.01
N ALA A 497 109.53 -44.77 29.73
CA ALA A 497 110.01 -44.24 28.45
C ALA A 497 110.76 -45.16 27.45
N MET A 498 110.88 -44.66 26.20
CA MET A 498 112.00 -44.68 25.19
C MET A 498 111.40 -44.69 23.77
N SER A 499 111.73 -43.84 22.79
CA SER A 499 112.95 -43.09 22.43
C SER A 499 112.67 -41.66 21.95
#